data_AF-A0A2D7FBI1-F1
#
_entry.id   AF-A0A2D7FBI1-F1
#
_cell.length_a   1.000
_cell.length_b   1.000
_cell.length_c   1.000
_cell.angle_alpha   90.00
_cell.angle_beta   90.00
_cell.angle_gamma   90.00
#
_symmetry.space_group_name_H-M   'P 1'
#
loop_
_entity.id
_entity.type
_entity.pdbx_description
1 polymer ?
#
loop_
_entity_poly.entity_id
_entity_poly.type
_entity_poly.pdbx_seq_one_letter_code
_entity_poly.pdbx_strand_id
1 'polypeptide(L)'
;MTVLESFADWTSAQPNNWSDTAIERACHAIADTVGSMIAGGREKVVQEVVAGLYRSSEGRAKNVGNDQTSEPSIAACINASAAHLLELDDNYYPALTHASAVSVPALLALAQEYEANGSAVIDAYIIGLELQAAIARGVNRSHYLAGWHGTGTIACIGTAGACARIMGLNRAGIINAMSIATSMAAGNKAQFGTTTKTLQCGLASRDAIAAAVTRVQQMQPFDISTSVSSVRERFAPPSRTRSASMLTSLMSLTITATFLPSLFERTWFNKVVLPAPRKPDSTETGRRLSTVASSLAADMRISK
;
A
#
# COMPACT_ATOMS: atom_id res chain seq x y z
N MET A 1 -21.19 -0.49 5.49
CA MET A 1 -20.00 0.10 4.85
C MET A 1 -18.88 -0.91 4.97
N THR A 2 -18.31 -1.37 3.86
CA THR A 2 -17.19 -2.31 3.86
C THR A 2 -15.87 -1.59 4.14
N VAL A 3 -14.80 -2.34 4.42
CA VAL A 3 -13.45 -1.75 4.65
C VAL A 3 -12.97 -0.96 3.42
N LEU A 4 -13.19 -1.48 2.22
CA LEU A 4 -12.80 -0.80 0.98
C LEU A 4 -13.62 0.46 0.73
N GLU A 5 -14.91 0.46 1.11
CA GLU A 5 -15.74 1.66 1.08
C GLU A 5 -15.19 2.73 2.02
N SER A 6 -14.83 2.38 3.26
CA SER A 6 -14.21 3.31 4.20
C SER A 6 -12.89 3.89 3.68
N PHE A 7 -12.05 3.06 3.05
CA PHE A 7 -10.79 3.51 2.44
C PHE A 7 -11.03 4.44 1.26
N ALA A 8 -12.00 4.15 0.41
CA ALA A 8 -12.34 4.99 -0.73
C ALA A 8 -12.97 6.32 -0.31
N ASP A 9 -13.86 6.30 0.69
CA ASP A 9 -14.45 7.50 1.28
C ASP A 9 -13.36 8.40 1.87
N TRP A 10 -12.43 7.83 2.64
CA TRP A 10 -11.31 8.58 3.17
C TRP A 10 -10.41 9.15 2.06
N THR A 11 -9.99 8.31 1.12
CA THR A 11 -9.04 8.67 0.04
C THR A 11 -9.61 9.76 -0.88
N SER A 12 -10.90 9.67 -1.21
CA SER A 12 -11.56 10.67 -2.07
C SER A 12 -11.85 11.98 -1.35
N ALA A 13 -12.11 11.93 -0.03
CA ALA A 13 -12.40 13.12 0.76
C ALA A 13 -11.14 13.88 1.22
N GLN A 14 -9.95 13.28 1.18
CA GLN A 14 -8.74 13.95 1.66
C GLN A 14 -8.36 15.15 0.76
N PRO A 15 -8.25 16.37 1.31
CA PRO A 15 -7.68 17.50 0.61
C PRO A 15 -6.17 17.32 0.41
N ASN A 16 -5.65 17.84 -0.71
CA ASN A 16 -4.21 17.95 -0.93
C ASN A 16 -3.65 19.18 -0.20
N ASN A 17 -3.62 19.12 1.14
CA ASN A 17 -3.09 20.19 2.00
C ASN A 17 -2.33 19.63 3.22
N TRP A 18 -1.33 18.81 2.93
CA TRP A 18 -0.47 18.20 3.93
C TRP A 18 0.38 19.23 4.69
N SER A 19 0.77 18.90 5.92
CA SER A 19 1.68 19.75 6.69
C SER A 19 3.06 19.78 6.03
N ASP A 20 3.81 20.87 6.26
CA ASP A 20 5.16 21.03 5.72
C ASP A 20 6.07 19.84 6.08
N THR A 21 5.98 19.36 7.32
CA THR A 21 6.71 18.17 7.77
C THR A 21 6.34 16.92 6.99
N ALA A 22 5.06 16.73 6.65
CA ALA A 22 4.64 15.56 5.89
C ALA A 22 5.16 15.61 4.44
N ILE A 23 5.11 16.79 3.83
CA ILE A 23 5.67 17.04 2.50
C ILE A 23 7.18 16.81 2.50
N GLU A 24 7.91 17.37 3.47
CA GLU A 24 9.36 17.22 3.60
C GLU A 24 9.77 15.75 3.74
N ARG A 25 9.10 14.99 4.62
CA ARG A 25 9.38 13.57 4.82
C ARG A 25 9.04 12.73 3.59
N ALA A 26 7.94 13.05 2.90
CA ALA A 26 7.60 12.41 1.63
C ALA A 26 8.68 12.66 0.58
N CYS A 27 9.14 13.91 0.42
CA CYS A 27 10.24 14.25 -0.48
C CYS A 27 11.52 13.47 -0.16
N HIS A 28 11.88 13.36 1.13
CA HIS A 28 13.05 12.58 1.54
C HIS A 28 12.92 11.09 1.20
N ALA A 29 11.78 10.46 1.49
CA ALA A 29 11.56 9.05 1.19
C ALA A 29 11.52 8.77 -0.33
N ILE A 30 10.91 9.67 -1.11
CA ILE A 30 10.93 9.61 -2.58
C ILE A 30 12.37 9.73 -3.10
N ALA A 31 13.14 10.70 -2.61
CA ALA A 31 14.52 10.89 -3.04
C ALA A 31 15.43 9.69 -2.68
N ASP A 32 15.28 9.14 -1.46
CA ASP A 32 16.00 7.94 -1.02
C ASP A 32 15.66 6.72 -1.90
N THR A 33 14.38 6.55 -2.23
CA THR A 33 13.93 5.48 -3.12
C THR A 33 14.48 5.64 -4.53
N VAL A 34 14.47 6.85 -5.09
CA VAL A 34 15.09 7.15 -6.39
C VAL A 34 16.60 6.87 -6.37
N GLY A 35 17.28 7.22 -5.27
CA GLY A 35 18.69 6.85 -5.08
C GLY A 35 18.91 5.34 -5.12
N SER A 36 18.05 4.58 -4.46
CA SER A 36 18.08 3.11 -4.44
C SER A 36 17.79 2.52 -5.84
N MET A 37 16.81 3.08 -6.56
CA MET A 37 16.52 2.72 -7.96
C MET A 37 17.74 2.90 -8.87
N ILE A 38 18.41 4.06 -8.77
CA ILE A 38 19.59 4.36 -9.59
C ILE A 38 20.73 3.40 -9.25
N ALA A 39 20.95 3.14 -7.95
CA ALA A 39 22.00 2.25 -7.49
C ALA A 39 21.78 0.80 -7.96
N GLY A 40 20.55 0.29 -7.89
CA GLY A 40 20.22 -1.07 -8.31
C GLY A 40 19.96 -1.23 -9.81
N GLY A 41 19.67 -0.16 -10.55
CA GLY A 41 19.15 -0.25 -11.92
C GLY A 41 20.06 -0.94 -12.94
N ARG A 42 21.38 -0.84 -12.75
CA ARG A 42 22.38 -1.46 -13.66
C ARG A 42 22.79 -2.87 -13.26
N GLU A 43 22.26 -3.38 -12.17
CA GLU A 43 22.57 -4.73 -11.72
C GLU A 43 22.00 -5.80 -12.65
N LYS A 44 22.75 -6.89 -12.82
CA LYS A 44 22.41 -7.97 -13.75
C LYS A 44 21.00 -8.53 -13.52
N VAL A 45 20.60 -8.65 -12.25
CA VAL A 45 19.27 -9.16 -11.85
C VAL A 45 18.15 -8.26 -12.39
N VAL A 46 18.31 -6.94 -12.34
CA VAL A 46 17.33 -5.99 -12.89
C VAL A 46 17.30 -6.10 -14.41
N GLN A 47 18.45 -6.24 -15.05
CA GLN A 47 18.52 -6.43 -16.51
C GLN A 47 17.86 -7.75 -16.97
N GLU A 48 17.91 -8.80 -16.16
CA GLU A 48 17.16 -10.05 -16.42
C GLU A 48 15.65 -9.85 -16.30
N VAL A 49 15.18 -9.07 -15.31
CA VAL A 49 13.77 -8.65 -15.20
C VAL A 49 13.33 -7.86 -16.43
N VAL A 50 14.16 -6.89 -16.88
CA VAL A 50 13.94 -6.13 -18.11
C VAL A 50 13.82 -7.09 -19.31
N ALA A 51 14.77 -8.00 -19.50
CA ALA A 51 14.76 -8.94 -20.63
C ALA A 51 13.53 -9.88 -20.61
N GLY A 52 13.02 -10.22 -19.43
CA GLY A 52 11.82 -11.04 -19.27
C GLY A 52 10.51 -10.30 -19.58
N LEU A 53 10.41 -9.02 -19.19
CA LEU A 53 9.18 -8.23 -19.28
C LEU A 53 9.09 -7.32 -20.51
N TYR A 54 10.23 -6.86 -21.04
CA TYR A 54 10.30 -5.81 -22.07
C TYR A 54 10.02 -6.31 -23.50
N ARG A 55 9.66 -7.59 -23.69
CA ARG A 55 9.52 -8.16 -25.05
C ARG A 55 8.43 -7.50 -25.90
N SER A 56 7.52 -6.69 -25.34
CA SER A 56 6.44 -6.04 -26.12
C SER A 56 5.84 -4.76 -25.51
N SER A 57 6.58 -3.95 -24.73
CA SER A 57 5.99 -2.77 -24.07
C SER A 57 6.49 -1.44 -24.64
N GLU A 58 5.73 -0.86 -25.56
CA GLU A 58 5.83 0.56 -25.90
C GLU A 58 5.18 1.40 -24.78
N GLY A 59 5.77 2.54 -24.43
CA GLY A 59 5.19 3.47 -23.45
C GLY A 59 6.12 4.62 -23.11
N ARG A 60 5.65 5.53 -22.26
CA ARG A 60 6.35 6.78 -21.91
C ARG A 60 7.13 6.71 -20.60
N ALA A 61 6.90 5.69 -19.77
CA ALA A 61 7.50 5.59 -18.46
C ALA A 61 8.96 5.11 -18.55
N LYS A 62 9.86 5.77 -17.82
CA LYS A 62 11.31 5.51 -17.88
C LYS A 62 11.70 4.25 -17.10
N ASN A 63 12.52 3.41 -17.72
CA ASN A 63 13.14 2.26 -17.07
C ASN A 63 14.48 2.70 -16.45
N VAL A 64 14.67 2.48 -15.16
CA VAL A 64 15.93 2.82 -14.49
C VAL A 64 17.05 1.89 -14.93
N GLY A 65 18.25 2.44 -15.07
CA GLY A 65 19.45 1.68 -15.45
C GLY A 65 19.67 1.54 -16.96
N ASN A 66 18.74 2.01 -17.80
CA ASN A 66 18.91 2.12 -19.25
C ASN A 66 18.15 3.34 -19.83
N ASP A 67 18.23 3.56 -21.14
CA ASP A 67 17.57 4.69 -21.80
C ASP A 67 16.17 4.37 -22.35
N GLN A 68 15.67 3.15 -22.09
CA GLN A 68 14.41 2.67 -22.62
C GLN A 68 13.21 3.23 -21.85
N THR A 69 12.08 3.27 -22.53
CA THR A 69 10.77 3.51 -21.92
C THR A 69 9.86 2.31 -22.15
N SER A 70 8.91 2.11 -21.24
CA SER A 70 7.88 1.09 -21.35
C SER A 70 6.53 1.60 -20.86
N GLU A 71 5.50 0.77 -21.01
CA GLU A 71 4.19 0.98 -20.39
C GLU A 71 4.34 1.14 -18.86
N PRO A 72 3.55 2.02 -18.20
CA PRO A 72 3.74 2.35 -16.80
C PRO A 72 3.85 1.16 -15.84
N SER A 73 3.05 0.11 -16.00
CA SER A 73 3.10 -1.06 -15.12
C SER A 73 4.42 -1.84 -15.27
N ILE A 74 4.96 -1.94 -16.49
CA ILE A 74 6.25 -2.58 -16.75
C ILE A 74 7.41 -1.73 -16.22
N ALA A 75 7.39 -0.42 -16.46
CA ALA A 75 8.40 0.49 -15.93
C ALA A 75 8.41 0.46 -14.40
N ALA A 76 7.24 0.48 -13.76
CA ALA A 76 7.11 0.35 -12.31
C ALA A 76 7.68 -0.98 -11.81
N CYS A 77 7.45 -2.10 -12.51
CA CYS A 77 8.01 -3.39 -12.15
C CYS A 77 9.54 -3.40 -12.13
N ILE A 78 10.14 -2.87 -13.19
CA ILE A 78 11.60 -2.77 -13.35
C ILE A 78 12.17 -1.85 -12.26
N ASN A 79 11.56 -0.68 -12.10
CA ASN A 79 12.02 0.36 -11.18
C ASN A 79 11.89 -0.07 -9.70
N ALA A 80 10.79 -0.74 -9.33
CA ALA A 80 10.62 -1.28 -7.97
C ALA A 80 11.56 -2.47 -7.68
N SER A 81 11.83 -3.29 -8.70
CA SER A 81 12.87 -4.32 -8.58
C SER A 81 14.24 -3.68 -8.34
N ALA A 82 14.58 -2.62 -9.06
CA ALA A 82 15.84 -1.90 -8.83
C ALA A 82 15.89 -1.23 -7.45
N ALA A 83 14.80 -0.60 -7.02
CA ALA A 83 14.70 0.07 -5.70
C ALA A 83 14.97 -0.90 -4.55
N HIS A 84 14.44 -2.12 -4.63
CA HIS A 84 14.50 -3.09 -3.54
C HIS A 84 15.68 -4.07 -3.63
N LEU A 85 16.44 -4.08 -4.75
CA LEU A 85 17.47 -5.08 -4.97
C LEU A 85 18.59 -5.05 -3.93
N LEU A 86 19.09 -3.85 -3.63
CA LEU A 86 20.24 -3.66 -2.76
C LEU A 86 19.85 -3.57 -1.27
N GLU A 87 18.55 -3.65 -0.96
CA GLU A 87 18.01 -3.50 0.40
C GLU A 87 18.45 -2.18 1.06
N LEU A 88 18.68 -1.16 0.22
CA LEU A 88 19.06 0.19 0.65
C LEU A 88 17.84 1.06 0.94
N ASP A 89 16.69 0.68 0.40
CA ASP A 89 15.40 1.33 0.53
C ASP A 89 14.87 1.34 1.97
N ASP A 90 13.85 2.17 2.19
CA ASP A 90 13.28 2.38 3.51
C ASP A 90 12.52 1.16 4.06
N ASN A 91 12.23 1.23 5.37
CA ASN A 91 11.34 0.30 6.04
C ASN A 91 10.21 1.07 6.72
N TYR A 92 8.99 0.73 6.35
CA TYR A 92 7.79 1.35 6.87
C TYR A 92 7.17 0.48 7.98
N TYR A 93 7.61 0.73 9.22
CA TYR A 93 7.21 -0.03 10.40
C TYR A 93 5.71 -0.19 10.62
N PRO A 94 4.84 0.83 10.40
CA PRO A 94 3.40 0.67 10.58
C PRO A 94 2.81 -0.46 9.73
N ALA A 95 3.36 -0.68 8.54
CA ALA A 95 2.89 -1.73 7.63
C ALA A 95 3.77 -2.98 7.58
N LEU A 96 4.98 -2.93 8.16
CA LEU A 96 6.02 -3.96 8.01
C LEU A 96 6.31 -4.24 6.54
N THR A 97 6.40 -3.17 5.75
CA THR A 97 6.63 -3.19 4.31
C THR A 97 7.81 -2.31 3.93
N HIS A 98 8.39 -2.58 2.77
CA HIS A 98 9.23 -1.63 2.04
C HIS A 98 8.32 -0.74 1.17
N ALA A 99 7.56 0.14 1.83
CA ALA A 99 6.41 0.82 1.22
C ALA A 99 6.80 1.71 0.03
N SER A 100 7.94 2.40 0.15
CA SER A 100 8.38 3.37 -0.86
C SER A 100 8.93 2.68 -2.10
N ALA A 101 9.63 1.57 -1.94
CA ALA A 101 10.11 0.75 -3.05
C ALA A 101 8.98 0.23 -3.96
N VAL A 102 7.76 0.10 -3.44
CA VAL A 102 6.56 -0.24 -4.24
C VAL A 102 5.88 1.01 -4.78
N SER A 103 5.63 2.00 -3.91
CA SER A 103 4.76 3.14 -4.22
C SER A 103 5.43 4.15 -5.14
N VAL A 104 6.69 4.49 -4.89
CA VAL A 104 7.40 5.54 -5.63
C VAL A 104 7.57 5.16 -7.10
N PRO A 105 8.02 3.95 -7.47
CA PRO A 105 8.10 3.54 -8.87
C PRO A 105 6.75 3.58 -9.59
N ALA A 106 5.67 3.14 -8.93
CA ALA A 106 4.33 3.16 -9.51
C ALA A 106 3.85 4.59 -9.78
N LEU A 107 4.01 5.48 -8.80
CA LEU A 107 3.56 6.87 -8.91
C LEU A 107 4.40 7.67 -9.90
N LEU A 108 5.70 7.45 -9.99
CA LEU A 108 6.55 8.09 -11.00
C LEU A 108 6.20 7.64 -12.42
N ALA A 109 5.93 6.34 -12.61
CA ALA A 109 5.51 5.82 -13.91
C ALA A 109 4.15 6.41 -14.34
N LEU A 110 3.18 6.48 -13.42
CA LEU A 110 1.89 7.14 -13.69
C LEU A 110 2.02 8.65 -13.87
N ALA A 111 2.91 9.31 -13.14
CA ALA A 111 3.13 10.74 -13.31
C ALA A 111 3.68 11.09 -14.70
N GLN A 112 4.51 10.22 -15.28
CA GLN A 112 4.98 10.36 -16.66
C GLN A 112 3.88 10.13 -17.69
N GLU A 113 2.96 9.18 -17.43
CA GLU A 113 1.83 8.88 -18.32
C GLU A 113 0.77 9.98 -18.31
N TYR A 114 0.41 10.47 -17.12
CA TYR A 114 -0.66 11.44 -16.89
C TYR A 114 -0.16 12.89 -16.78
N GLU A 115 1.12 13.13 -17.04
CA GLU A 115 1.78 14.45 -16.92
C GLU A 115 1.53 15.11 -15.54
N ALA A 116 1.51 14.29 -14.48
CA ALA A 116 1.25 14.74 -13.12
C ALA A 116 2.47 15.49 -12.55
N ASN A 117 2.22 16.58 -11.83
CA ASN A 117 3.27 17.34 -11.19
C ASN A 117 3.73 16.69 -9.86
N GLY A 118 4.87 17.17 -9.32
CA GLY A 118 5.43 16.63 -8.08
C GLY A 118 4.50 16.71 -6.86
N SER A 119 3.64 17.73 -6.77
CA SER A 119 2.67 17.84 -5.66
C SER A 119 1.63 16.73 -5.69
N ALA A 120 1.20 16.29 -6.88
CA ALA A 120 0.29 15.16 -7.03
C ALA A 120 0.96 13.82 -6.67
N VAL A 121 2.25 13.67 -7.00
CA VAL A 121 3.04 12.49 -6.60
C VAL A 121 3.17 12.43 -5.08
N ILE A 122 3.49 13.54 -4.42
CA ILE A 122 3.61 13.62 -2.96
C ILE A 122 2.27 13.31 -2.28
N ASP A 123 1.17 13.90 -2.75
CA ASP A 123 -0.18 13.65 -2.23
C ASP A 123 -0.55 12.17 -2.33
N ALA A 124 -0.42 11.57 -3.51
CA ALA A 124 -0.72 10.16 -3.72
C ALA A 124 0.19 9.24 -2.89
N TYR A 125 1.47 9.59 -2.74
CA TYR A 125 2.41 8.83 -1.92
C TYR A 125 2.00 8.82 -0.44
N ILE A 126 1.65 9.97 0.13
CA ILE A 126 1.19 10.06 1.53
C ILE A 126 -0.11 9.26 1.72
N ILE A 127 -1.06 9.39 0.79
CA ILE A 127 -2.29 8.57 0.78
C ILE A 127 -1.96 7.08 0.77
N GLY A 128 -1.02 6.65 -0.08
CA GLY A 128 -0.58 5.26 -0.19
C GLY A 128 -0.02 4.71 1.11
N LEU A 129 0.86 5.47 1.78
CA LEU A 129 1.42 5.08 3.08
C LEU A 129 0.32 4.85 4.13
N GLU A 130 -0.66 5.74 4.19
CA GLU A 130 -1.77 5.62 5.14
C GLU A 130 -2.68 4.43 4.84
N LEU A 131 -2.96 4.16 3.57
CA LEU A 131 -3.70 2.97 3.17
C LEU A 131 -2.93 1.69 3.52
N GLN A 132 -1.62 1.65 3.29
CA GLN A 132 -0.79 0.51 3.71
C GLN A 132 -0.81 0.32 5.23
N ALA A 133 -0.64 1.40 6.01
CA ALA A 133 -0.69 1.35 7.47
C ALA A 133 -2.06 0.90 7.98
N ALA A 134 -3.14 1.37 7.35
CA ALA A 134 -4.48 0.93 7.62
C ALA A 134 -4.62 -0.58 7.40
N ILE A 135 -4.38 -1.06 6.18
CA ILE A 135 -4.50 -2.49 5.85
C ILE A 135 -3.69 -3.34 6.83
N ALA A 136 -2.45 -2.93 7.12
CA ALA A 136 -1.58 -3.61 8.06
C ALA A 136 -2.12 -3.67 9.49
N ARG A 137 -2.76 -2.62 10.02
CA ARG A 137 -3.40 -2.68 11.35
C ARG A 137 -4.48 -3.77 11.43
N GLY A 138 -5.09 -4.15 10.30
CA GLY A 138 -6.09 -5.22 10.24
C GLY A 138 -5.52 -6.64 10.16
N VAL A 139 -4.29 -6.81 9.65
CA VAL A 139 -3.72 -8.14 9.33
C VAL A 139 -2.40 -8.46 10.04
N ASN A 140 -1.62 -7.45 10.44
CA ASN A 140 -0.37 -7.64 11.17
C ASN A 140 -0.62 -7.70 12.69
N ARG A 141 0.19 -8.42 13.47
CA ARG A 141 1.45 -9.11 13.13
C ARG A 141 1.27 -10.55 12.62
N SER A 142 0.08 -11.13 12.73
CA SER A 142 -0.18 -12.53 12.37
C SER A 142 0.12 -12.82 10.89
N HIS A 143 -0.23 -11.92 9.98
CA HIS A 143 0.06 -12.05 8.54
C HIS A 143 1.55 -12.23 8.27
N TYR A 144 2.39 -11.36 8.82
CA TYR A 144 3.84 -11.50 8.73
C TYR A 144 4.34 -12.80 9.34
N LEU A 145 3.85 -13.20 10.53
CA LEU A 145 4.28 -14.43 11.20
C LEU A 145 3.87 -15.69 10.44
N ALA A 146 2.74 -15.66 9.73
CA ALA A 146 2.23 -16.77 8.93
C ALA A 146 3.07 -17.06 7.66
N GLY A 147 4.05 -16.22 7.33
CA GLY A 147 4.93 -16.46 6.18
C GLY A 147 4.77 -15.47 5.03
N TRP A 148 3.88 -14.49 5.14
CA TRP A 148 3.64 -13.52 4.06
C TRP A 148 4.63 -12.35 4.10
N HIS A 149 5.03 -11.90 2.92
CA HIS A 149 5.85 -10.72 2.73
C HIS A 149 4.94 -9.50 2.50
N GLY A 150 4.84 -8.63 3.51
CA GLY A 150 3.95 -7.46 3.48
C GLY A 150 4.18 -6.53 2.28
N THR A 151 5.43 -6.39 1.81
CA THR A 151 5.77 -5.61 0.61
C THR A 151 5.07 -6.14 -0.65
N GLY A 152 4.93 -7.45 -0.80
CA GLY A 152 4.20 -8.03 -1.92
C GLY A 152 2.68 -7.95 -1.77
N THR A 153 2.18 -8.16 -0.54
CA THR A 153 0.74 -8.28 -0.29
C THR A 153 0.06 -6.96 0.10
N ILE A 154 0.52 -6.32 1.19
CA ILE A 154 -0.12 -5.13 1.77
C ILE A 154 0.20 -3.90 0.91
N ALA A 155 1.46 -3.77 0.48
CA ALA A 155 1.86 -2.61 -0.30
C ALA A 155 1.21 -2.58 -1.68
N CYS A 156 0.97 -3.73 -2.33
CA CYS A 156 0.20 -3.81 -3.57
C CYS A 156 -1.17 -3.14 -3.43
N ILE A 157 -1.95 -3.52 -2.41
CA ILE A 157 -3.32 -3.02 -2.21
C ILE A 157 -3.32 -1.52 -1.85
N GLY A 158 -2.44 -1.09 -0.92
CA GLY A 158 -2.35 0.32 -0.54
C GLY A 158 -1.87 1.22 -1.67
N THR A 159 -0.89 0.73 -2.47
CA THR A 159 -0.38 1.44 -3.65
C THR A 159 -1.43 1.54 -4.74
N ALA A 160 -2.33 0.56 -4.91
CA ALA A 160 -3.42 0.67 -5.87
C ALA A 160 -4.37 1.84 -5.54
N GLY A 161 -4.61 2.11 -4.26
CA GLY A 161 -5.34 3.31 -3.82
C GLY A 161 -4.58 4.61 -4.11
N ALA A 162 -3.25 4.62 -3.95
CA ALA A 162 -2.40 5.74 -4.35
C ALA A 162 -2.40 5.98 -5.87
N CYS A 163 -2.34 4.91 -6.67
CA CYS A 163 -2.48 4.97 -8.12
C CYS A 163 -3.84 5.55 -8.52
N ALA A 164 -4.92 5.08 -7.88
CA ALA A 164 -6.26 5.64 -8.11
C ALA A 164 -6.34 7.13 -7.74
N ARG A 165 -5.62 7.57 -6.69
CA ARG A 165 -5.55 8.96 -6.27
C ARG A 165 -4.83 9.84 -7.30
N ILE A 166 -3.64 9.47 -7.77
CA ILE A 166 -2.89 10.27 -8.76
C ILE A 166 -3.62 10.32 -10.12
N MET A 167 -4.38 9.28 -10.45
CA MET A 167 -5.24 9.24 -11.65
C MET A 167 -6.56 10.02 -11.50
N GLY A 168 -6.85 10.59 -10.32
CA GLY A 168 -8.08 11.35 -10.08
C GLY A 168 -9.36 10.50 -10.10
N LEU A 169 -9.27 9.21 -9.76
CA LEU A 169 -10.44 8.34 -9.76
C LEU A 169 -11.43 8.71 -8.63
N ASN A 170 -12.72 8.60 -8.94
CA ASN A 170 -13.78 8.77 -7.94
C ASN A 170 -13.84 7.58 -6.96
N ARG A 171 -14.70 7.69 -5.93
CA ARG A 171 -14.94 6.64 -4.93
C ARG A 171 -15.07 5.24 -5.52
N ALA A 172 -15.90 5.07 -6.55
CA ALA A 172 -16.11 3.77 -7.20
C ALA A 172 -14.84 3.25 -7.90
N GLY A 173 -14.07 4.13 -8.52
CA GLY A 173 -12.77 3.78 -9.11
C GLY A 173 -11.73 3.34 -8.07
N ILE A 174 -11.69 4.00 -6.91
CA ILE A 174 -10.78 3.61 -5.81
C ILE A 174 -11.16 2.24 -5.24
N ILE A 175 -12.45 1.99 -4.98
CA ILE A 175 -12.94 0.67 -4.53
C ILE A 175 -12.53 -0.40 -5.54
N ASN A 176 -12.76 -0.13 -6.82
CA ASN A 176 -12.43 -1.05 -7.88
C ASN A 176 -10.93 -1.38 -7.92
N ALA A 177 -10.07 -0.36 -7.88
CA ALA A 177 -8.63 -0.51 -7.89
C ALA A 177 -8.13 -1.36 -6.71
N MET A 178 -8.53 -1.01 -5.48
CA MET A 178 -8.06 -1.72 -4.29
C MET A 178 -8.59 -3.17 -4.22
N SER A 179 -9.80 -3.40 -4.70
CA SER A 179 -10.37 -4.75 -4.75
C SER A 179 -9.64 -5.64 -5.76
N ILE A 180 -9.38 -5.16 -6.98
CA ILE A 180 -8.60 -5.93 -7.97
C ILE A 180 -7.19 -6.21 -7.43
N ALA A 181 -6.55 -5.20 -6.84
CA ALA A 181 -5.23 -5.36 -6.24
C ALA A 181 -5.21 -6.42 -5.13
N THR A 182 -6.32 -6.61 -4.42
CA THR A 182 -6.42 -7.68 -3.41
C THR A 182 -6.35 -9.08 -4.04
N SER A 183 -6.89 -9.26 -5.25
CA SER A 183 -6.75 -10.52 -6.00
C SER A 183 -5.35 -10.72 -6.59
N MET A 184 -4.57 -9.65 -6.75
CA MET A 184 -3.20 -9.70 -7.28
C MET A 184 -2.14 -9.77 -6.16
N ALA A 185 -2.50 -9.38 -4.93
CA ALA A 185 -1.62 -9.31 -3.77
C ALA A 185 -0.98 -10.68 -3.46
N ALA A 186 0.33 -10.78 -3.67
CA ALA A 186 1.10 -12.00 -3.45
C ALA A 186 2.51 -11.69 -2.94
N GLY A 187 3.09 -12.61 -2.17
CA GLY A 187 4.47 -12.50 -1.71
C GLY A 187 4.74 -13.38 -0.50
N ASN A 188 5.69 -14.31 -0.60
CA ASN A 188 6.03 -15.21 0.48
C ASN A 188 7.46 -14.93 1.01
N LYS A 189 7.64 -15.02 2.33
CA LYS A 189 8.95 -14.87 2.97
C LYS A 189 9.89 -16.04 2.69
N ALA A 190 9.38 -17.15 2.17
CA ALA A 190 10.20 -18.28 1.74
C ALA A 190 11.21 -17.90 0.64
N GLN A 191 11.00 -16.78 -0.04
CA GLN A 191 11.91 -16.24 -1.05
C GLN A 191 12.94 -15.27 -0.47
N PHE A 192 12.97 -15.03 0.84
CA PHE A 192 13.99 -14.17 1.45
C PHE A 192 15.38 -14.76 1.23
N GLY A 193 16.33 -13.92 0.84
CA GLY A 193 17.67 -14.35 0.44
C GLY A 193 17.80 -14.74 -1.04
N THR A 194 16.72 -14.66 -1.82
CA THR A 194 16.75 -14.85 -3.27
C THR A 194 16.36 -13.56 -3.99
N THR A 195 16.70 -13.46 -5.28
CA THR A 195 16.29 -12.36 -6.15
C THR A 195 14.78 -12.30 -6.37
N THR A 196 14.04 -13.37 -6.06
CA THR A 196 12.58 -13.38 -6.10
C THR A 196 11.97 -12.45 -5.04
N LYS A 197 12.63 -12.22 -3.90
CA LYS A 197 12.18 -11.21 -2.92
C LYS A 197 12.10 -9.82 -3.57
N THR A 198 13.13 -9.46 -4.33
CA THR A 198 13.20 -8.23 -5.10
C THR A 198 12.08 -8.17 -6.15
N LEU A 199 11.88 -9.27 -6.89
CA LEU A 199 10.80 -9.34 -7.88
C LEU A 199 9.41 -9.20 -7.26
N GLN A 200 9.17 -9.68 -6.03
CA GLN A 200 7.88 -9.47 -5.35
C GLN A 200 7.55 -7.97 -5.19
N CYS A 201 8.55 -7.12 -4.95
CA CYS A 201 8.37 -5.66 -4.92
C CYS A 201 7.99 -5.11 -6.31
N GLY A 202 8.71 -5.57 -7.35
CA GLY A 202 8.40 -5.27 -8.75
C GLY A 202 6.97 -5.63 -9.13
N LEU A 203 6.54 -6.86 -8.84
CA LEU A 203 5.20 -7.36 -9.16
C LEU A 203 4.13 -6.55 -8.41
N ALA A 204 4.32 -6.26 -7.12
CA ALA A 204 3.38 -5.44 -6.36
C ALA A 204 3.18 -4.04 -6.96
N SER A 205 4.27 -3.41 -7.44
CA SER A 205 4.22 -2.08 -8.06
C SER A 205 3.48 -2.12 -9.42
N ARG A 206 3.80 -3.11 -10.26
CA ARG A 206 3.10 -3.37 -11.52
C ARG A 206 1.61 -3.60 -11.31
N ASP A 207 1.29 -4.50 -10.38
CA ASP A 207 -0.06 -4.98 -10.15
C ASP A 207 -0.95 -3.87 -9.55
N ALA A 208 -0.38 -2.99 -8.73
CA ALA A 208 -1.06 -1.80 -8.24
C ALA A 208 -1.50 -0.85 -9.37
N ILE A 209 -0.63 -0.60 -10.37
CA ILE A 209 -0.99 0.18 -11.56
C ILE A 209 -2.06 -0.56 -12.37
N ALA A 210 -1.83 -1.84 -12.68
CA ALA A 210 -2.75 -2.65 -13.48
C ALA A 210 -4.16 -2.67 -12.87
N ALA A 211 -4.25 -2.80 -11.55
CA ALA A 211 -5.50 -2.74 -10.81
C ALA A 211 -6.20 -1.38 -10.92
N ALA A 212 -5.45 -0.27 -10.86
CA ALA A 212 -6.00 1.08 -10.95
C ALA A 212 -6.53 1.44 -12.35
N VAL A 213 -5.85 0.99 -13.41
CA VAL A 213 -6.29 1.24 -14.80
C VAL A 213 -7.42 0.30 -15.25
N THR A 214 -7.51 -0.89 -14.67
CA THR A 214 -8.51 -1.90 -15.05
C THR A 214 -9.89 -1.58 -14.48
N ARG A 215 -10.93 -1.72 -15.29
CA ARG A 215 -12.33 -1.68 -14.84
C ARG A 215 -13.00 -3.03 -15.12
N VAL A 216 -13.38 -3.75 -14.08
CA VAL A 216 -14.09 -5.04 -14.20
C VAL A 216 -15.32 -5.07 -13.31
N GLN A 217 -16.34 -5.82 -13.73
CA GLN A 217 -17.51 -6.04 -12.91
C GLN A 217 -17.14 -6.90 -11.69
N GLN A 218 -17.39 -6.40 -10.49
CA GLN A 218 -17.19 -7.14 -9.25
C GLN A 218 -18.42 -7.99 -8.92
N MET A 219 -18.21 -9.27 -8.59
CA MET A 219 -19.25 -10.10 -7.97
C MET A 219 -19.17 -9.94 -6.46
N GLN A 220 -20.20 -9.31 -5.87
CA GLN A 220 -20.33 -8.97 -4.44
C GLN A 220 -19.22 -8.03 -3.92
N PRO A 221 -19.51 -7.17 -2.92
CA PRO A 221 -18.45 -6.40 -2.27
C PRO A 221 -17.42 -7.36 -1.68
N PHE A 222 -16.14 -7.15 -1.96
CA PHE A 222 -15.08 -7.87 -1.26
C PHE A 222 -15.12 -7.46 0.22
N ASP A 223 -15.73 -8.32 1.03
CA ASP A 223 -15.80 -8.13 2.47
C ASP A 223 -14.52 -8.71 3.08
N ILE A 224 -13.63 -7.84 3.56
CA ILE A 224 -12.60 -8.26 4.49
C ILE A 224 -13.35 -8.59 5.79
N SER A 225 -13.93 -9.78 5.86
CA SER A 225 -14.74 -10.20 6.99
C SER A 225 -13.87 -10.20 8.24
N THR A 226 -14.31 -9.44 9.24
CA THR A 226 -13.75 -9.45 10.59
C THR A 226 -14.39 -10.53 11.47
N SER A 227 -15.15 -11.46 10.88
CA SER A 227 -15.81 -12.53 11.64
C SER A 227 -14.75 -13.47 12.23
N VAL A 228 -14.68 -13.49 13.56
CA VAL A 228 -13.89 -14.42 14.34
C VAL A 228 -14.35 -15.84 13.99
N SER A 229 -13.52 -16.61 13.28
CA SER A 229 -13.66 -18.07 13.30
C SER A 229 -13.30 -18.53 14.71
N SER A 230 -14.30 -18.56 15.58
CA SER A 230 -14.10 -18.97 16.96
C SER A 230 -13.59 -20.41 16.98
N VAL A 231 -12.55 -20.68 17.76
CA VAL A 231 -12.01 -22.03 18.03
C VAL A 231 -13.10 -23.00 18.55
N ARG A 232 -14.26 -22.48 18.93
CA ARG A 232 -15.37 -23.21 19.57
C ARG A 232 -16.20 -24.08 18.62
N GLU A 233 -16.11 -23.91 17.30
CA GLU A 233 -16.83 -24.76 16.33
C GLU A 233 -16.13 -26.09 16.01
N ARG A 234 -14.87 -26.29 16.43
CA ARG A 234 -14.16 -27.56 16.20
C ARG A 234 -14.71 -28.77 16.97
N PHE A 235 -15.64 -28.57 17.90
CA PHE A 235 -16.15 -29.62 18.79
C PHE A 235 -17.67 -29.72 18.90
N ALA A 236 -18.44 -29.06 18.02
CA ALA A 236 -19.90 -29.21 18.01
C ALA A 236 -20.31 -30.44 17.17
N PRO A 237 -21.22 -31.31 17.67
CA PRO A 237 -21.73 -32.44 16.88
C PRO A 237 -22.58 -31.96 15.70
N PRO A 238 -22.63 -32.70 14.58
CA PRO A 238 -23.23 -32.22 13.34
C PRO A 238 -24.76 -32.16 13.46
N SER A 239 -25.32 -30.96 13.57
CA SER A 239 -26.74 -30.73 13.29
C SER A 239 -26.92 -30.42 11.81
N ARG A 240 -27.84 -31.15 11.18
CA ARG A 240 -28.19 -31.11 9.75
C ARG A 240 -28.44 -29.68 9.26
N THR A 241 -27.65 -29.24 8.29
CA THR A 241 -28.06 -28.20 7.33
C THR A 241 -27.87 -28.73 5.91
N ARG A 242 -28.98 -28.81 5.17
CA ARG A 242 -29.00 -29.02 3.73
C ARG A 242 -28.82 -27.67 3.06
N SER A 243 -27.69 -27.46 2.39
CA SER A 243 -27.61 -26.81 1.08
C SER A 243 -26.18 -27.00 0.58
N ALA A 244 -26.05 -27.50 -0.64
CA ALA A 244 -24.77 -27.80 -1.25
C ALA A 244 -23.98 -26.50 -1.47
N SER A 245 -23.03 -26.22 -0.59
CA SER A 245 -21.92 -25.32 -0.87
C SER A 245 -20.65 -26.18 -0.96
N MET A 246 -19.83 -25.85 -1.94
CA MET A 246 -18.61 -26.57 -2.31
C MET A 246 -17.77 -26.92 -1.08
N LEU A 247 -17.26 -28.16 -1.08
CA LEU A 247 -16.28 -28.70 -0.15
C LEU A 247 -15.25 -27.64 0.27
N THR A 248 -15.32 -27.21 1.53
CA THR A 248 -14.26 -26.45 2.20
C THR A 248 -13.01 -27.31 2.25
N SER A 249 -12.13 -27.12 1.28
CA SER A 249 -10.76 -27.62 1.32
C SER A 249 -10.01 -26.94 2.48
N LEU A 250 -9.23 -27.72 3.23
CA LEU A 250 -8.29 -27.29 4.27
C LEU A 250 -7.14 -26.39 3.76
N MET A 251 -7.19 -25.94 2.50
CA MET A 251 -6.19 -25.11 1.84
C MET A 251 -6.77 -23.81 1.26
N SER A 252 -7.90 -23.31 1.79
CA SER A 252 -8.40 -21.98 1.41
C SER A 252 -7.64 -20.89 2.19
N LEU A 253 -6.61 -20.32 1.58
CA LEU A 253 -5.86 -19.17 2.11
C LEU A 253 -6.67 -17.88 1.89
N THR A 254 -7.58 -17.57 2.80
CA THR A 254 -8.30 -16.30 2.83
C THR A 254 -7.56 -15.30 3.72
N ILE A 255 -7.40 -14.05 3.28
CA ILE A 255 -6.94 -12.95 4.14
C ILE A 255 -8.09 -12.61 5.11
N THR A 256 -8.04 -13.15 6.33
CA THR A 256 -9.03 -12.87 7.37
C THR A 256 -8.49 -11.77 8.28
N ALA A 257 -9.12 -10.59 8.27
CA ALA A 257 -8.88 -9.59 9.31
C ALA A 257 -9.56 -10.03 10.60
N THR A 258 -8.98 -9.74 11.75
CA THR A 258 -9.62 -10.02 13.06
C THR A 258 -9.82 -8.66 13.72
N PHE A 259 -11.06 -8.20 14.02
CA PHE A 259 -11.43 -7.23 15.09
C PHE A 259 -12.77 -6.47 14.84
N LEU A 260 -13.45 -6.04 15.93
CA LEU A 260 -14.87 -5.59 16.00
C LEU A 260 -15.16 -4.15 15.50
N PRO A 261 -16.39 -3.83 15.01
CA PRO A 261 -16.63 -2.69 14.11
C PRO A 261 -16.93 -1.31 14.73
N SER A 262 -17.39 -1.18 15.98
CA SER A 262 -18.12 0.05 16.40
C SER A 262 -17.28 1.19 16.98
N LEU A 263 -16.01 0.95 17.35
CA LEU A 263 -15.05 1.97 17.84
C LEU A 263 -13.99 2.34 16.79
N PHE A 264 -14.12 1.80 15.57
CA PHE A 264 -13.06 1.70 14.56
C PHE A 264 -12.93 2.93 13.64
N GLU A 265 -14.02 3.54 13.16
CA GLU A 265 -13.92 4.56 12.09
C GLU A 265 -13.22 5.86 12.52
N ARG A 266 -13.23 6.20 13.82
CA ARG A 266 -12.68 7.48 14.29
C ARG A 266 -11.18 7.47 14.57
N THR A 267 -10.51 6.32 14.60
CA THR A 267 -9.11 6.23 15.07
C THR A 267 -8.09 5.98 13.97
N TRP A 268 -8.51 5.47 12.81
CA TRP A 268 -7.61 4.98 11.76
C TRP A 268 -6.83 6.07 11.02
N PHE A 269 -7.41 7.27 10.90
CA PHE A 269 -6.87 8.31 10.02
C PHE A 269 -6.47 9.60 10.75
N ASN A 270 -6.40 9.56 12.09
CA ASN A 270 -6.06 10.75 12.87
C ASN A 270 -4.56 11.03 12.96
N LYS A 271 -3.71 10.12 12.47
CA LYS A 271 -2.25 10.19 12.61
C LYS A 271 -1.58 9.60 11.39
N VAL A 272 -1.03 10.47 10.55
CA VAL A 272 -0.13 10.04 9.48
C VAL A 272 1.21 9.64 10.09
N VAL A 273 1.68 8.42 9.79
CA VAL A 273 3.01 7.96 10.22
C VAL A 273 3.88 7.86 8.97
N LEU A 274 5.03 8.50 8.97
CA LEU A 274 5.95 8.52 7.83
C LEU A 274 7.22 7.71 8.15
N PRO A 275 7.92 7.16 7.15
CA PRO A 275 9.21 6.50 7.35
C PRO A 275 10.19 7.44 8.06
N ALA A 276 10.89 6.95 9.08
CA ALA A 276 11.90 7.72 9.79
C ALA A 276 13.19 7.84 8.96
N PRO A 277 13.92 8.97 8.99
CA PRO A 277 15.25 9.05 8.41
C PRO A 277 16.22 8.05 9.08
N ARG A 278 17.30 7.66 8.39
CA ARG A 278 18.40 6.80 8.89
C ARG A 278 19.20 7.49 10.03
N LYS A 279 18.57 7.64 11.20
CA LYS A 279 19.05 7.89 12.59
C LYS A 279 17.91 8.60 13.35
N PRO A 280 17.21 7.93 14.28
CA PRO A 280 16.01 8.49 14.91
C PRO A 280 16.33 9.23 16.22
N ASP A 281 15.73 10.40 16.42
CA ASP A 281 15.54 11.01 17.74
C ASP A 281 14.07 10.94 18.23
N SER A 282 13.07 10.74 17.36
CA SER A 282 11.67 10.46 17.78
C SER A 282 10.77 9.93 16.65
N THR A 283 9.65 9.28 17.04
CA THR A 283 8.52 8.92 16.18
C THR A 283 7.49 10.06 16.21
N GLU A 284 7.34 10.82 15.13
CA GLU A 284 6.37 11.91 15.07
C GLU A 284 5.10 11.51 14.29
N THR A 285 3.95 11.66 14.93
CA THR A 285 2.63 11.42 14.34
C THR A 285 2.01 12.76 13.92
N GLY A 286 1.72 12.95 12.63
CA GLY A 286 1.13 14.20 12.15
C GLY A 286 -0.27 14.46 12.75
N ARG A 287 -0.47 15.60 13.41
CA ARG A 287 -1.80 16.06 13.86
C ARG A 287 -2.39 17.07 12.87
N ARG A 288 -3.69 16.95 12.62
CA ARG A 288 -4.54 17.91 11.91
C ARG A 288 -4.51 19.27 12.64
N LEU A 289 -4.20 20.36 11.94
CA LEU A 289 -4.46 21.71 12.45
C LEU A 289 -5.96 21.98 12.35
N SER A 290 -6.67 22.00 13.48
CA SER A 290 -8.03 22.52 13.56
C SER A 290 -7.96 24.01 13.94
N THR A 291 -8.34 24.88 13.02
CA THR A 291 -8.68 26.28 13.31
C THR A 291 -10.06 26.37 13.98
N VAL A 292 -10.16 27.27 14.97
CA VAL A 292 -11.35 27.72 15.75
C VAL A 292 -11.75 26.75 16.89
N ALA A 293 -11.79 27.12 18.19
CA ALA A 293 -12.29 28.34 18.80
C ALA A 293 -11.52 28.77 20.07
N SER A 294 -11.39 30.08 20.22
CA SER A 294 -11.09 30.84 21.43
C SER A 294 -12.22 30.79 22.47
N SER A 295 -11.83 31.00 23.73
CA SER A 295 -12.63 31.27 24.94
C SER A 295 -13.25 30.06 25.66
N LEU A 296 -12.66 29.69 26.80
CA LEU A 296 -13.30 29.37 28.09
C LEU A 296 -12.34 28.57 28.97
N ALA A 297 -11.69 29.27 29.91
CA ALA A 297 -11.32 28.85 31.26
C ALA A 297 -10.17 29.73 31.76
N ALA A 298 -10.50 30.99 32.05
CA ALA A 298 -9.92 31.63 33.21
C ALA A 298 -10.41 30.87 34.47
N ASP A 299 -9.64 30.98 35.54
CA ASP A 299 -9.85 30.41 36.88
C ASP A 299 -9.44 28.95 37.08
N MET A 300 -8.16 28.77 37.47
CA MET A 300 -7.85 28.31 38.82
C MET A 300 -6.37 28.59 39.15
N ARG A 301 -6.15 29.76 39.77
CA ARG A 301 -5.00 29.99 40.65
C ARG A 301 -5.14 29.08 41.86
N ILE A 302 -4.12 28.29 42.21
CA ILE A 302 -3.65 28.13 43.60
C ILE A 302 -2.12 27.97 43.57
N SER A 303 -1.44 28.89 44.25
CA SER A 303 -0.04 28.78 44.66
C SER A 303 0.05 28.20 46.07
N LYS A 304 0.84 27.16 46.26
CA LYS A 304 1.99 27.06 47.19
C LYS A 304 2.52 25.64 47.17
#